data_AF-A0A2V6FAN1-F1
#
_entry.id   AF-A0A2V6FAN1-F1
#
_cell.length_a   1.000
_cell.length_b   1.000
_cell.length_c   1.000
_cell.angle_alpha   90.00
_cell.angle_beta   90.00
_cell.angle_gamma   90.00
#
_symmetry.space_group_name_H-M   'P 1'
#
loop_
_entity.id
_entity.type
_entity.pdbx_description
1 polymer ?
#
loop_
_entity_poly.entity_id
_entity_poly.type
_entity_poly.pdbx_seq_one_letter_code
_entity_poly.pdbx_strand_id
1 'polypeptide(L)' 'MQSLKLAALFLLLGFIAGAANAQIDVQLKFSRLQYIAYEPLLATVTITDRAGRDIDLHDDGGERWFGFEITGRDGQSV' A
#
# COMPACT_ATOMS: atom_id res chain seq x y z
N MET A 1 30.58 30.99 -0.97
CA MET A 1 29.19 31.52 -0.98
C MET A 1 28.28 30.80 -1.99
N GLN A 2 28.79 30.36 -3.14
CA GLN A 2 27.99 29.69 -4.18
C GLN A 2 27.54 28.26 -3.77
N SER A 3 28.39 27.52 -3.07
CA SER A 3 28.08 26.20 -2.48
C SER A 3 26.96 26.24 -1.44
N LEU A 4 26.90 27.30 -0.62
CA LEU A 4 25.85 27.49 0.39
C LEU A 4 24.49 27.79 -0.25
N LYS A 5 24.48 28.50 -1.38
CA LYS A 5 23.26 28.75 -2.17
C LYS A 5 22.72 27.49 -2.84
N LEU A 6 23.60 26.64 -3.38
CA LEU A 6 23.21 25.34 -3.94
C LEU A 6 22.63 24.42 -2.84
N ALA A 7 23.27 24.37 -1.67
CA ALA A 7 22.79 23.58 -0.55
C ALA A 7 21.40 24.04 -0.07
N ALA A 8 21.18 25.36 0.02
CA ALA A 8 19.88 25.92 0.39
C ALA A 8 18.78 25.63 -0.66
N LEU A 9 19.13 25.66 -1.96
CA LEU A 9 18.20 25.31 -3.04
C LEU A 9 17.81 23.82 -3.01
N PHE A 10 18.77 22.94 -2.72
CA PHE A 10 18.51 21.50 -2.56
C PHE A 10 17.61 21.20 -1.35
N LEU A 11 17.85 21.89 -0.23
CA LEU A 11 17.01 21.80 0.97
C LEU A 11 15.58 22.27 0.69
N LEU A 12 15.42 23.37 -0.03
CA LEU A 12 14.11 23.90 -0.41
C LEU A 12 13.34 22.95 -1.35
N LEU A 13 14.03 22.33 -2.31
CA LEU A 13 13.44 21.31 -3.20
C LEU A 13 13.02 20.05 -2.44
N GLY A 14 13.79 19.64 -1.43
CA GLY A 14 13.44 18.50 -0.57
C GLY A 14 12.18 18.72 0.27
N PHE A 15 11.87 19.98 0.65
CA PHE A 15 10.65 20.32 1.38
C PHE A 15 9.39 20.32 0.50
N ILE A 16 9.52 20.42 -0.83
CA ILE A 16 8.40 20.39 -1.80
C ILE A 16 8.11 18.96 -2.27
N ALA A 17 8.95 17.98 -1.91
CA ALA A 17 8.62 16.56 -2.06
C ALA A 17 7.51 16.20 -1.06
N GLY A 18 6.29 16.67 -1.37
CA GLY A 18 5.08 16.37 -0.64
C GLY A 18 4.91 14.86 -0.53
N ALA A 19 4.30 14.44 0.58
CA ALA A 19 3.98 13.05 0.88
C ALA A 19 3.63 12.31 -0.41
N ALA A 20 4.40 11.26 -0.72
CA ALA A 20 4.07 10.35 -1.81
C ALA A 20 2.72 9.72 -1.48
N ASN A 21 1.64 10.37 -1.91
CA ASN A 21 0.30 9.85 -1.80
C ASN A 21 0.25 8.68 -2.77
N ALA A 22 0.19 7.47 -2.23
CA ALA A 22 0.12 6.26 -3.05
C ALA A 22 -1.04 6.40 -4.04
N GLN A 23 -0.75 6.23 -5.33
CA GLN A 23 -1.74 6.30 -6.41
C GLN A 23 -2.82 5.22 -6.24
N ILE A 24 -2.47 4.10 -5.62
CA ILE A 24 -3.38 3.07 -5.13
C ILE A 24 -3.20 2.95 -3.63
N ASP A 25 -4.30 3.06 -2.89
CA ASP A 25 -4.36 2.82 -1.46
C ASP A 25 -5.07 1.50 -1.19
N VAL A 26 -4.42 0.60 -0.44
CA VAL A 26 -5.00 -0.69 -0.07
C VAL A 26 -5.13 -0.76 1.44
N GLN A 27 -6.33 -1.04 1.92
CA GLN A 27 -6.62 -1.22 3.32
C GLN A 27 -7.27 -2.58 3.56
N LEU A 28 -6.81 -3.29 4.59
CA LEU A 28 -7.42 -4.52 5.08
C LEU A 28 -8.02 -4.25 6.46
N LYS A 29 -9.33 -4.47 6.60
CA LYS A 29 -10.02 -4.32 7.88
C LYS A 29 -10.80 -5.57 8.21
N PHE A 30 -10.58 -6.10 9.40
CA PHE A 30 -11.40 -7.18 9.90
C PHE A 30 -12.68 -6.69 10.57
N SER A 31 -13.72 -7.52 10.49
CA SER A 31 -15.04 -7.25 11.09
C SER A 31 -15.03 -7.16 12.62
N ARG A 32 -14.08 -7.84 13.28
CA ARG A 32 -13.97 -7.92 14.74
C ARG A 32 -12.50 -8.04 15.15
N LEU A 33 -12.14 -7.70 16.40
CA LEU A 33 -10.76 -7.84 16.90
C LEU A 33 -10.47 -9.22 17.52
N GLN A 34 -11.51 -9.88 18.02
CA GLN A 34 -11.40 -11.16 18.71
C GLN A 34 -11.94 -12.27 17.80
N TYR A 35 -11.17 -13.34 17.66
CA TYR A 35 -11.56 -14.49 16.86
C TYR A 35 -11.42 -15.77 17.66
N ILE A 36 -12.32 -16.70 17.39
CA ILE A 36 -12.25 -18.05 17.88
C ILE A 36 -11.56 -18.88 16.82
N ALA A 37 -10.69 -19.79 17.25
CA ALA A 37 -10.05 -20.73 16.32
C ALA A 37 -11.12 -21.51 15.55
N TYR A 38 -10.83 -21.82 14.28
CA TYR A 38 -11.72 -22.58 13.38
C TYR A 38 -13.02 -21.88 12.98
N GLU A 39 -13.19 -20.59 13.30
CA GLU A 39 -14.24 -19.78 12.71
C GLU A 39 -13.77 -19.04 11.45
N PRO A 40 -14.67 -18.78 10.49
CA PRO A 40 -14.37 -17.89 9.38
C PRO A 40 -13.98 -16.48 9.85
N LEU A 41 -12.87 -15.99 9.30
CA LEU A 41 -12.39 -14.62 9.48
C LEU A 41 -12.93 -13.76 8.34
N LEU A 42 -13.84 -12.84 8.65
CA LEU A 42 -14.36 -11.88 7.68
C LEU A 42 -13.50 -10.61 7.69
N ALA A 43 -12.93 -10.29 6.54
CA ALA A 43 -12.18 -9.06 6.28
C ALA A 43 -12.67 -8.36 5.01
N THR A 44 -12.64 -7.04 5.04
CA THR A 44 -12.91 -6.17 3.90
C THR A 44 -11.59 -5.61 3.39
N VAL A 45 -11.39 -5.75 2.08
CA VAL A 45 -10.30 -5.07 1.37
C VAL A 45 -10.90 -3.86 0.67
N THR A 46 -10.33 -2.70 0.93
CA THR A 46 -10.67 -1.45 0.25
C THR A 46 -9.49 -1.03 -0.61
N ILE A 47 -9.70 -0.98 -1.93
CA ILE A 47 -8.73 -0.47 -2.89
C ILE A 47 -9.26 0.88 -3.36
N THR A 48 -8.47 1.95 -3.17
CA THR A 48 -8.83 3.30 -3.60
C THR A 48 -7.86 3.79 -4.67
N ASP A 49 -8.40 4.15 -5.83
CA ASP A 49 -7.66 4.88 -6.86
C ASP A 49 -7.57 6.37 -6.49
N ARG A 50 -6.34 6.87 -6.39
CA ARG A 50 -5.97 8.27 -6.15
C ARG A 50 -5.13 8.85 -7.29
N ALA A 51 -5.00 8.16 -8.42
CA ALA A 51 -4.14 8.57 -9.54
C ALA A 51 -4.76 9.64 -10.44
N GLY A 52 -6.06 9.89 -10.33
CA GLY A 52 -6.78 10.88 -11.14
C GLY A 52 -6.88 10.50 -12.63
N ARG A 53 -6.68 9.22 -12.94
CA ARG A 53 -6.83 8.59 -14.26
C ARG A 53 -7.34 7.17 -14.05
N ASP A 54 -7.91 6.58 -15.09
CA ASP A 54 -8.32 5.18 -15.04
C ASP A 54 -7.11 4.26 -14.80
N ILE A 55 -7.31 3.26 -13.95
CA ILE A 55 -6.35 2.19 -13.68
C ILE A 55 -7.01 0.87 -14.06
N ASP A 56 -6.35 0.12 -14.94
CA ASP A 56 -6.76 -1.21 -15.32
C ASP A 56 -6.16 -2.24 -14.34
N LEU A 57 -7.03 -3.07 -13.75
CA LEU A 57 -6.67 -4.09 -12.78
C LEU A 57 -7.10 -5.44 -13.35
N HIS A 58 -6.16 -6.17 -13.93
CA HIS A 58 -6.43 -7.44 -14.59
C HIS A 58 -5.27 -8.42 -14.43
N ASP A 59 -5.59 -9.72 -14.46
CA ASP A 59 -4.58 -10.78 -14.50
C ASP A 59 -3.76 -10.67 -15.79
N ASP A 60 -2.46 -10.99 -15.72
CA ASP A 60 -1.58 -11.01 -16.89
C ASP A 60 -0.65 -12.24 -16.86
N GLY A 61 -0.51 -12.93 -17.99
CA GLY A 61 0.50 -13.98 -18.16
C GLY A 61 0.45 -15.15 -17.15
N GLY A 62 -0.67 -15.34 -16.45
CA GLY A 62 -0.82 -16.34 -15.38
C GLY A 62 -0.58 -15.82 -13.97
N GLU A 63 -0.16 -14.56 -13.81
CA GLU A 63 -0.09 -13.87 -12.53
C GLU A 63 -1.44 -13.25 -12.18
N ARG A 64 -1.89 -13.52 -10.95
CA ARG A 64 -3.12 -12.93 -10.44
C ARG A 64 -2.87 -11.50 -10.00
N TRP A 65 -3.71 -10.56 -10.44
CA TRP A 65 -3.59 -9.15 -10.08
C TRP A 65 -3.82 -8.91 -8.58
N PHE A 66 -4.61 -9.77 -7.95
CA PHE A 66 -4.98 -9.69 -6.55
C PHE A 66 -4.95 -11.06 -5.87
N GLY A 67 -4.43 -11.07 -4.64
CA GLY A 67 -4.36 -12.24 -3.80
C GLY A 67 -4.13 -11.88 -2.35
N PHE A 68 -4.14 -12.91 -1.50
CA PHE A 68 -3.81 -12.80 -0.09
C PHE A 68 -2.58 -13.65 0.18
N GLU A 69 -1.65 -13.10 0.95
CA GLU A 69 -0.61 -13.87 1.61
C GLU A 69 -0.99 -14.01 3.08
N ILE A 70 -1.08 -15.25 3.58
CA ILE A 70 -1.48 -15.52 4.95
C ILE A 70 -0.29 -16.12 5.68
N THR A 71 0.29 -15.36 6.62
CA THR A 71 1.39 -15.86 7.45
C THR A 71 0.86 -16.47 8.74
N GLY A 72 1.18 -17.76 8.94
CA GLY A 72 0.89 -18.50 10.16
C GLY A 72 1.74 -18.05 11.36
N ARG A 73 1.41 -18.57 12.54
CA ARG A 73 2.08 -18.23 13.80
C ARG A 73 3.56 -18.66 13.85
N ASP A 74 3.91 -19.62 13.01
CA ASP A 74 5.24 -20.17 12.77
C ASP A 74 6.03 -19.39 11.70
N GLY A 75 5.45 -18.33 11.12
CA GLY A 75 6.08 -17.54 10.08
C GLY A 75 6.01 -18.18 8.69
N GLN A 76 5.28 -19.29 8.52
CA GLN A 76 5.06 -19.90 7.21
C GLN A 76 3.91 -19.19 6.49
N SER A 77 4.15 -18.75 5.25
CA SER A 77 3.07 -18.26 4.37
C SER A 77 2.34 -19.44 3.72
N VAL A 78 1.01 -19.39 3.70
CA VAL A 78 0.10 -20.35 3.05
C VAL A 78 -0.79 -19.68 2.01
#